data_AF-R0IVZ3-F1
#
_entry.id   AF-R0IVZ3-F1
#
_cell.length_a   1.000
_cell.length_b   1.000
_cell.length_c   1.000
_cell.angle_alpha   90.00
_cell.angle_beta   90.00
_cell.angle_gamma   90.00
#
_symmetry.space_group_name_H-M   'P 1'
#
loop_
_entity.id
_entity.type
_entity.pdbx_description
1 polymer ?
#
loop_
_entity_poly.entity_id
_entity_poly.type
_entity_poly.pdbx_seq_one_letter_code
_entity_poly.pdbx_strand_id
1 'polypeptide(L)'
;MRFLAVVPVLCCTVALVLSFLCLFAGHKKGFMEDYTLITLNTSAVGQNLVQDAASSNSVSSTIINLLPDSLTNSVTNEINEKIDEVRERIGVEDWYSAHMLNYCQGQYTPTEVANATVKQDDIKRNVTECSKEKAMYKFDPTKIIQQALNKSGVGITLQDLKWPDDIQKGIDTLNAVMAAMFVLYVIAICLEFIALVTSVVGILTSGRLSACLNIGLIALAFLAIGLASALVTAVMVKGTDIINKHGRPIGLNSSYGSKFLAITWAATGVMLVALLAWFAACCLGRRSERRSRQPTKSAI
;
A
#
# COMPACT_ATOMS: atom_id res chain seq x y z
N MET A 1 31.74 20.55 16.48
CA MET A 1 31.56 20.02 15.11
C MET A 1 31.13 18.54 15.04
N ARG A 2 30.86 17.83 16.16
CA ARG A 2 30.42 16.42 16.15
C ARG A 2 28.90 16.21 16.28
N PHE A 3 28.17 17.11 16.95
CA PHE A 3 26.71 16.99 17.13
C PHE A 3 25.93 17.00 15.81
N LEU A 4 26.35 17.80 14.82
CA LEU A 4 25.68 17.84 13.51
C LEU A 4 25.88 16.54 12.69
N ALA A 5 26.92 15.76 12.99
CA ALA A 5 27.18 14.47 12.35
C ALA A 5 26.35 13.32 12.96
N VAL A 6 25.73 13.52 14.13
CA VAL A 6 24.80 12.56 14.74
C VAL A 6 23.43 12.58 14.05
N VAL A 7 23.00 13.75 13.54
CA VAL A 7 21.70 13.92 12.88
C VAL A 7 21.51 12.93 11.73
N PRO A 8 22.45 12.78 10.78
CA PRO A 8 22.31 11.79 9.72
C PRO A 8 22.21 10.34 10.18
N VAL A 9 22.92 9.96 11.25
CA VAL A 9 22.82 8.60 11.81
C VAL A 9 21.40 8.33 12.29
N LEU A 10 20.81 9.29 13.02
CA LEU A 10 19.43 9.19 13.47
C LEU A 10 18.46 9.17 12.28
N CYS A 11 18.64 10.07 11.30
CA CYS A 11 17.79 10.12 10.12
C CYS A 11 17.86 8.83 9.29
N CYS A 12 19.06 8.30 8.99
CA CYS A 12 19.21 7.03 8.27
C CYS A 12 18.60 5.86 9.05
N THR A 13 18.69 5.86 10.38
CA THR A 13 18.05 4.82 11.21
C THR A 13 16.53 4.89 11.08
N VAL A 14 15.95 6.10 11.22
CA VAL A 14 14.50 6.30 11.10
C VAL A 14 14.02 5.94 9.69
N ALA A 15 14.71 6.40 8.65
CA ALA A 15 14.37 6.09 7.26
C ALA A 15 14.40 4.58 7.01
N LEU A 16 15.46 3.89 7.45
CA LEU A 16 15.59 2.44 7.32
C LEU A 16 14.42 1.70 7.98
N VAL A 17 14.03 2.09 9.19
CA VAL A 17 12.87 1.52 9.88
C VAL A 17 11.60 1.76 9.08
N LEU A 18 11.33 3.00 8.65
CA LEU A 18 10.13 3.33 7.87
C LEU A 18 10.07 2.56 6.54
N SER A 19 11.19 2.44 5.83
CA SER A 19 11.29 1.66 4.59
C SER A 19 11.02 0.16 4.82
N PHE A 20 11.51 -0.41 5.93
CA PHE A 20 11.13 -1.77 6.33
C PHE A 20 9.65 -1.91 6.66
N LEU A 21 9.05 -0.93 7.36
CA LEU A 21 7.61 -0.93 7.64
C LEU A 21 6.79 -0.84 6.35
N CYS A 22 7.22 -0.06 5.35
CA CYS A 22 6.60 -0.04 4.03
C CYS A 22 6.66 -1.42 3.34
N LEU A 23 7.80 -2.11 3.43
CA LEU A 23 8.00 -3.41 2.78
C LEU A 23 7.17 -4.54 3.43
N PHE A 24 7.06 -4.52 4.77
CA PHE A 24 6.44 -5.60 5.55
C PHE A 24 5.06 -5.25 6.14
N ALA A 25 4.46 -4.11 5.75
CA ALA A 25 3.08 -3.80 6.11
C ALA A 25 2.14 -4.94 5.69
N GLY A 26 1.24 -5.37 6.58
CA GLY A 26 0.27 -6.43 6.28
C GLY A 26 0.84 -7.85 6.20
N HIS A 27 2.12 -8.08 6.55
CA HIS A 27 2.74 -9.42 6.42
C HIS A 27 2.02 -10.54 7.20
N LYS A 28 1.25 -10.18 8.24
CA LYS A 28 0.43 -11.07 9.05
C LYS A 28 -0.72 -10.30 9.66
N LYS A 29 -1.79 -11.02 10.02
CA LYS A 29 -2.97 -10.49 10.68
C LYS A 29 -2.62 -9.59 11.87
N GLY A 30 -3.14 -8.36 11.83
CA GLY A 30 -3.00 -7.36 12.89
C GLY A 30 -1.72 -6.54 12.82
N PHE A 31 -0.84 -6.77 11.84
CA PHE A 31 0.39 -6.00 11.68
C PHE A 31 0.24 -4.93 10.59
N MET A 32 0.06 -3.67 11.01
CA MET A 32 0.00 -2.52 10.10
C MET A 32 -1.04 -2.65 8.98
N GLU A 33 -2.21 -3.22 9.29
CA GLU A 33 -3.28 -3.48 8.32
C GLU A 33 -3.79 -2.21 7.62
N ASP A 34 -3.74 -1.05 8.30
CA ASP A 34 -4.16 0.21 7.68
C ASP A 34 -3.12 0.82 6.73
N TYR A 35 -1.94 0.22 6.61
CA TYR A 35 -0.86 0.65 5.72
C TYR A 35 -0.90 -0.15 4.42
N THR A 36 -2.07 -0.13 3.80
CA THR A 36 -2.33 -0.77 2.50
C THR A 36 -1.85 0.12 1.36
N LEU A 37 -1.54 -0.47 0.21
CA LEU A 37 -1.44 0.27 -1.06
C LEU A 37 -2.85 0.60 -1.57
N ILE A 38 -3.66 -0.43 -1.77
CA ILE A 38 -5.02 -0.31 -2.31
C ILE A 38 -5.93 -1.17 -1.44
N THR A 39 -7.08 -0.63 -1.05
CA THR A 39 -8.16 -1.38 -0.41
C THR A 39 -9.32 -1.45 -1.38
N LEU A 40 -9.77 -2.67 -1.66
CA LEU A 40 -11.02 -2.94 -2.37
C LEU A 40 -12.11 -3.15 -1.33
N ASN A 41 -13.21 -2.44 -1.47
CA ASN A 41 -14.48 -2.76 -0.85
C ASN A 41 -15.31 -3.54 -1.88
N THR A 42 -15.58 -4.79 -1.54
CA THR A 42 -16.36 -5.76 -2.31
C THR A 42 -17.69 -6.06 -1.63
N SER A 43 -18.17 -5.16 -0.76
CA SER A 43 -19.36 -5.41 0.03
C SER A 43 -20.67 -5.39 -0.73
N ALA A 44 -20.70 -4.67 -1.84
CA ALA A 44 -21.84 -4.66 -2.73
C ALA A 44 -21.68 -5.60 -3.93
N VAL A 45 -20.63 -6.44 -3.96
CA VAL A 45 -20.44 -7.40 -5.06
C VAL A 45 -21.54 -8.47 -5.00
N GLY A 46 -22.19 -8.71 -6.14
CA GLY A 46 -23.37 -9.57 -6.23
C GLY A 46 -24.70 -8.81 -6.21
N GLN A 47 -24.69 -7.49 -5.98
CA GLN A 47 -25.90 -6.66 -6.07
C GLN A 47 -26.64 -6.78 -7.40
N ASN A 48 -25.90 -6.99 -8.50
CA ASN A 48 -26.48 -7.18 -9.81
C ASN A 48 -27.23 -8.51 -9.92
N LEU A 49 -26.79 -9.57 -9.22
CA LEU A 49 -27.49 -10.85 -9.18
C LEU A 49 -28.83 -10.72 -8.47
N VAL A 50 -28.86 -9.99 -7.34
CA VAL A 50 -30.09 -9.71 -6.58
C VAL A 50 -31.05 -8.86 -7.42
N GLN A 51 -30.55 -7.84 -8.12
CA GLN A 51 -31.36 -6.95 -8.95
C GLN A 51 -31.91 -7.65 -10.22
N ASP A 52 -31.09 -8.47 -10.88
CA ASP A 52 -31.51 -9.25 -12.05
C ASP A 52 -32.58 -10.28 -11.65
N ALA A 53 -32.43 -10.92 -10.47
CA ALA A 53 -33.44 -11.82 -9.92
C ALA A 53 -34.76 -11.12 -9.57
N ALA A 54 -34.70 -9.93 -8.96
CA ALA A 54 -35.89 -9.15 -8.61
C ALA A 54 -36.65 -8.61 -9.83
N SER A 55 -35.97 -8.45 -10.97
CA SER A 55 -36.55 -7.92 -12.21
C SER A 55 -37.02 -9.00 -13.20
N SER A 56 -36.95 -10.28 -12.83
CA SER A 56 -37.39 -11.44 -13.63
C SER A 56 -36.78 -11.53 -15.05
N ASN A 57 -35.71 -10.80 -15.32
CA ASN A 57 -35.04 -10.80 -16.61
C ASN A 57 -33.88 -11.80 -16.57
N SER A 58 -34.02 -12.91 -17.31
CA SER A 58 -32.96 -13.90 -17.54
C SER A 58 -32.31 -14.48 -16.27
N VAL A 59 -33.11 -14.98 -15.34
CA VAL A 59 -32.58 -15.59 -14.11
C VAL A 59 -32.17 -17.03 -14.38
N SER A 60 -30.87 -17.32 -14.31
CA SER A 60 -30.35 -18.69 -14.35
C SER A 60 -30.79 -19.45 -13.08
N SER A 61 -31.13 -20.74 -13.18
CA SER A 61 -31.58 -21.56 -12.04
C SER A 61 -30.59 -21.58 -10.87
N THR A 62 -29.29 -21.45 -11.17
CA THR A 62 -28.22 -21.29 -10.17
C THR A 62 -28.39 -20.03 -9.32
N ILE A 63 -28.79 -18.91 -9.93
CA ILE A 63 -29.01 -17.64 -9.23
C ILE A 63 -30.26 -17.73 -8.34
N ILE A 64 -31.31 -18.41 -8.80
CA ILE A 64 -32.53 -18.65 -8.00
C ILE A 64 -32.21 -19.44 -6.73
N ASN A 65 -31.42 -20.51 -6.85
CA ASN A 65 -31.04 -21.36 -5.72
C ASN A 65 -30.08 -20.67 -4.73
N LEU A 66 -29.43 -19.58 -5.15
CA LEU A 66 -28.57 -18.78 -4.29
C LEU A 66 -29.33 -17.85 -3.36
N LEU A 67 -30.55 -17.48 -3.72
CA LEU A 67 -31.33 -16.47 -3.02
C LEU A 67 -32.12 -17.13 -1.88
N PRO A 68 -32.28 -16.47 -0.73
CA PRO A 68 -33.20 -16.93 0.31
C PRO A 68 -34.66 -16.89 -0.18
N ASP A 69 -35.47 -17.85 0.29
CA ASP A 69 -36.88 -18.04 -0.11
C ASP A 69 -37.75 -16.77 0.08
N SER A 70 -37.32 -15.85 0.94
CA SER A 70 -37.98 -14.58 1.30
C SER A 70 -37.99 -13.51 0.20
N LEU A 71 -37.21 -13.66 -0.88
CA LEU A 71 -37.24 -12.74 -2.02
C LEU A 71 -38.54 -12.78 -2.82
N THR A 72 -39.36 -13.81 -2.61
CA THR A 72 -40.67 -13.91 -3.25
C THR A 72 -41.74 -12.99 -2.65
N ASN A 73 -41.56 -12.42 -1.44
CA ASN A 73 -42.69 -11.79 -0.71
C ASN A 73 -42.55 -10.31 -0.28
N SER A 74 -41.40 -9.65 -0.35
CA SER A 74 -41.35 -8.17 -0.21
C SER A 74 -39.98 -7.59 -0.56
N VAL A 75 -39.97 -6.80 -1.63
CA VAL A 75 -39.02 -5.68 -1.82
C VAL A 75 -39.57 -4.58 -0.88
N THR A 76 -38.86 -4.05 0.11
CA THR A 76 -38.19 -2.73 -0.08
C THR A 76 -37.18 -2.37 1.05
N ASN A 77 -36.96 -3.13 2.13
CA ASN A 77 -36.02 -2.70 3.21
C ASN A 77 -34.84 -3.64 3.53
N GLU A 78 -34.75 -4.81 2.89
CA GLU A 78 -33.77 -5.87 3.21
C GLU A 78 -32.77 -6.14 2.08
N ILE A 79 -32.64 -5.22 1.11
CA ILE A 79 -31.79 -5.46 -0.07
C ILE A 79 -30.32 -5.62 0.30
N ASN A 80 -29.82 -4.86 1.29
CA ASN A 80 -28.43 -4.97 1.74
C ASN A 80 -28.15 -6.34 2.39
N GLU A 81 -29.02 -6.79 3.29
CA GLU A 81 -28.90 -8.11 3.95
C GLU A 81 -28.89 -9.26 2.93
N LYS A 82 -29.69 -9.14 1.86
CA LYS A 82 -29.70 -10.12 0.76
C LYS A 82 -28.44 -10.10 -0.09
N ILE A 83 -27.81 -8.94 -0.27
CA ILE A 83 -26.52 -8.81 -0.95
C ILE A 83 -25.45 -9.49 -0.11
N ASP A 84 -25.45 -9.28 1.21
CA ASP A 84 -24.50 -9.87 2.13
C ASP A 84 -24.61 -11.41 2.12
N GLU A 85 -25.83 -11.98 2.18
CA GLU A 85 -26.05 -13.43 2.06
C GLU A 85 -25.56 -14.02 0.72
N VAL A 86 -25.85 -13.35 -0.39
CA VAL A 86 -25.40 -13.80 -1.72
C VAL A 86 -23.87 -13.74 -1.79
N ARG A 87 -23.24 -12.68 -1.28
CA ARG A 87 -21.78 -12.50 -1.26
C ARG A 87 -21.10 -13.61 -0.46
N GLU A 88 -21.63 -13.93 0.72
CA GLU A 88 -21.12 -15.02 1.56
C GLU A 88 -21.21 -16.37 0.84
N ARG A 89 -22.35 -16.65 0.18
CA ARG A 89 -22.53 -17.90 -0.58
C ARG A 89 -21.59 -18.04 -1.77
N ILE A 90 -21.31 -16.94 -2.49
CA ILE A 90 -20.33 -16.96 -3.59
C ILE A 90 -18.86 -16.92 -3.11
N GLY A 91 -18.64 -16.87 -1.79
CA GLY A 91 -17.33 -16.97 -1.15
C GLY A 91 -16.44 -15.75 -1.31
N VAL A 92 -17.01 -14.59 -1.65
CA VAL A 92 -16.29 -13.32 -1.77
C VAL A 92 -16.26 -12.66 -0.40
N GLU A 93 -15.12 -12.08 -0.02
CA GLU A 93 -14.98 -11.35 1.25
C GLU A 93 -15.41 -9.89 1.07
N ASP A 94 -15.62 -9.19 2.17
CA ASP A 94 -16.14 -7.82 2.16
C ASP A 94 -15.14 -6.80 1.64
N TRP A 95 -13.87 -7.08 1.88
CA TRP A 95 -12.78 -6.23 1.46
C TRP A 95 -11.51 -7.02 1.24
N TYR A 96 -10.65 -6.45 0.39
CA TYR A 96 -9.31 -6.96 0.11
C TYR A 96 -8.31 -5.81 0.18
N SER A 97 -7.23 -5.95 0.95
CA SER A 97 -6.14 -4.97 0.99
C SER A 97 -4.89 -5.50 0.31
N ALA A 98 -4.37 -4.75 -0.66
CA ALA A 98 -3.07 -5.00 -1.25
C ALA A 98 -1.97 -4.34 -0.40
N HIS A 99 -0.92 -5.07 -0.09
CA HIS A 99 0.32 -4.57 0.50
C HIS A 99 1.49 -4.79 -0.46
N MET A 100 2.73 -4.49 -0.05
CA MET A 100 3.91 -4.60 -0.92
C MET A 100 4.28 -6.05 -1.25
N LEU A 101 4.07 -6.97 -0.30
CA LEU A 101 4.49 -8.38 -0.41
C LEU A 101 3.33 -9.38 -0.46
N ASN A 102 2.13 -8.98 -0.06
CA ASN A 102 0.96 -9.85 0.02
C ASN A 102 -0.33 -9.04 -0.09
N TYR A 103 -1.46 -9.72 -0.03
CA TYR A 103 -2.75 -9.11 0.23
C TYR A 103 -3.42 -9.75 1.43
N CYS A 104 -4.31 -9.02 2.10
CA CYS A 104 -5.19 -9.54 3.13
C CYS A 104 -6.65 -9.40 2.70
N GLN A 105 -7.50 -10.22 3.29
CA GLN A 105 -8.93 -10.22 3.03
C GLN A 105 -9.70 -10.36 4.34
N GLY A 106 -10.95 -9.90 4.35
CA GLY A 106 -11.85 -10.21 5.45
C GLY A 106 -13.17 -9.47 5.41
N GLN A 107 -13.80 -9.42 6.58
CA GLN A 107 -15.15 -8.95 6.77
C GLN A 107 -15.17 -7.56 7.44
N TYR A 108 -16.25 -6.80 7.27
CA TYR A 108 -16.53 -5.62 8.07
C TYR A 108 -17.24 -6.02 9.37
N THR A 109 -16.97 -5.27 10.44
CA THR A 109 -17.59 -5.50 11.76
C THR A 109 -17.99 -4.16 12.37
N PRO A 110 -19.15 -4.04 13.03
CA PRO A 110 -20.16 -5.09 13.23
C PRO A 110 -21.06 -5.34 12.00
N THR A 111 -21.09 -4.40 11.05
CA THR A 111 -21.88 -4.49 9.80
C THR A 111 -21.09 -3.86 8.65
N GLU A 112 -21.49 -4.17 7.41
CA GLU A 112 -20.92 -3.71 6.14
C GLU A 112 -21.31 -2.27 5.82
N VAL A 113 -22.54 -1.90 6.22
CA VAL A 113 -23.14 -0.61 5.99
C VAL A 113 -23.62 0.01 7.30
N ALA A 114 -23.51 1.33 7.39
CA ALA A 114 -24.08 2.08 8.49
C ALA A 114 -25.60 1.96 8.48
N ASN A 115 -26.20 1.86 9.67
CA ASN A 115 -27.64 1.76 9.85
C ASN A 115 -28.09 2.67 11.01
N ALA A 116 -29.35 2.57 11.43
CA ALA A 116 -29.88 3.41 12.52
C ALA A 116 -29.12 3.24 13.85
N THR A 117 -28.42 2.12 14.04
CA THR A 117 -27.73 1.73 15.28
C THR A 117 -26.21 1.84 15.16
N VAL A 118 -25.64 1.60 13.97
CA VAL A 118 -24.19 1.56 13.71
C VAL A 118 -23.78 2.73 12.84
N LYS A 119 -22.85 3.56 13.32
CA LYS A 119 -22.29 4.66 12.54
C LYS A 119 -21.16 4.17 11.64
N GLN A 120 -20.89 4.90 10.58
CA GLN A 120 -19.81 4.57 9.64
C GLN A 120 -18.43 4.46 10.31
N ASP A 121 -18.18 5.30 11.33
CA ASP A 121 -16.90 5.31 12.05
C ASP A 121 -16.72 4.10 12.99
N ASP A 122 -17.83 3.43 13.34
CA ASP A 122 -17.81 2.22 14.17
C ASP A 122 -17.53 0.97 13.33
N ILE A 123 -17.63 1.05 12.00
CA ILE A 123 -17.37 -0.04 11.07
C ILE A 123 -15.87 -0.20 10.86
N LYS A 124 -15.34 -1.36 11.24
CA LYS A 124 -13.92 -1.70 11.17
C LYS A 124 -13.70 -2.96 10.36
N ARG A 125 -12.55 -2.99 9.67
CA ARG A 125 -12.07 -4.17 8.96
C ARG A 125 -11.60 -5.21 9.96
N ASN A 126 -12.20 -6.40 9.89
CA ASN A 126 -11.73 -7.59 10.58
C ASN A 126 -11.03 -8.51 9.57
N VAL A 127 -9.76 -8.81 9.82
CA VAL A 127 -8.93 -9.61 8.90
C VAL A 127 -9.27 -11.09 9.07
N THR A 128 -9.66 -11.76 8.00
CA THR A 128 -9.91 -13.21 8.00
C THR A 128 -8.60 -13.95 7.72
N GLU A 129 -7.98 -13.67 6.57
CA GLU A 129 -6.77 -14.35 6.09
C GLU A 129 -5.87 -13.37 5.33
N CYS A 130 -4.56 -13.64 5.33
CA CYS A 130 -3.59 -12.97 4.46
C CYS A 130 -2.89 -13.99 3.58
N SER A 131 -2.65 -13.61 2.32
CA SER A 131 -1.89 -14.43 1.40
C SER A 131 -0.43 -14.56 1.86
N LYS A 132 0.23 -15.63 1.43
CA LYS A 132 1.68 -15.78 1.64
C LYS A 132 2.44 -14.64 0.98
N GLU A 133 3.48 -14.17 1.67
CA GLU A 133 4.40 -13.16 1.16
C GLU A 133 5.11 -13.65 -0.11
N LYS A 134 5.17 -12.79 -1.12
CA LYS A 134 5.85 -13.07 -2.37
C LYS A 134 6.49 -11.80 -2.93
N ALA A 135 7.80 -11.86 -3.16
CA ALA A 135 8.53 -10.80 -3.83
C ALA A 135 7.96 -10.55 -5.24
N MET A 136 7.82 -9.26 -5.62
CA MET A 136 7.24 -8.85 -6.90
C MET A 136 5.87 -9.48 -7.18
N TYR A 137 5.08 -9.81 -6.15
CA TYR A 137 3.72 -10.29 -6.39
C TYR A 137 2.90 -9.21 -7.09
N LYS A 138 1.93 -9.64 -7.87
CA LYS A 138 1.03 -8.78 -8.62
C LYS A 138 -0.34 -8.90 -7.97
N PHE A 139 -0.85 -7.80 -7.43
CA PHE A 139 -2.20 -7.77 -6.91
C PHE A 139 -3.18 -7.78 -8.08
N ASP A 140 -3.96 -8.86 -8.19
CA ASP A 140 -4.89 -9.10 -9.29
C ASP A 140 -6.30 -9.40 -8.71
N PRO A 141 -7.11 -8.35 -8.50
CA PRO A 141 -8.49 -8.47 -8.05
C PRO A 141 -9.30 -9.51 -8.83
N THR A 142 -9.19 -9.54 -10.17
CA THR A 142 -9.96 -10.45 -11.03
C THR A 142 -9.62 -11.91 -10.70
N LYS A 143 -8.33 -12.24 -10.57
CA LYS A 143 -7.90 -13.59 -10.20
C LYS A 143 -8.30 -13.96 -8.77
N ILE A 144 -8.21 -13.02 -7.83
CA ILE A 144 -8.59 -13.24 -6.43
C ILE A 144 -10.08 -13.59 -6.35
N ILE A 145 -10.94 -12.78 -6.99
CA ILE A 145 -12.39 -13.03 -7.02
C ILE A 145 -12.71 -14.31 -7.78
N GLN A 146 -12.08 -14.58 -8.93
CA GLN A 146 -12.28 -15.85 -9.65
C GLN A 146 -11.93 -17.07 -8.78
N GLN A 147 -10.87 -17.00 -7.98
CA GLN A 147 -10.49 -18.07 -7.06
C GLN A 147 -11.51 -18.24 -5.92
N ALA A 148 -12.02 -17.13 -5.37
CA ALA A 148 -13.10 -17.16 -4.39
C ALA A 148 -14.36 -17.84 -4.95
N LEU A 149 -14.81 -17.43 -6.14
CA LEU A 149 -15.95 -18.03 -6.83
C LEU A 149 -15.74 -19.53 -7.08
N ASN A 150 -14.56 -19.93 -7.57
CA ASN A 150 -14.26 -21.34 -7.81
C ASN A 150 -14.26 -22.18 -6.52
N LYS A 151 -13.79 -21.61 -5.41
CA LYS A 151 -13.80 -22.26 -4.10
C LYS A 151 -15.20 -22.40 -3.52
N SER A 152 -16.12 -21.48 -3.83
CA SER A 152 -17.51 -21.53 -3.36
C SER A 152 -18.27 -22.76 -3.88
N GLY A 153 -17.92 -23.26 -5.07
CA GLY A 153 -18.59 -24.39 -5.70
C GLY A 153 -20.01 -24.10 -6.23
N VAL A 154 -20.46 -22.85 -6.16
CA VAL A 154 -21.82 -22.43 -6.52
C VAL A 154 -22.03 -22.32 -8.04
N GLY A 155 -20.96 -22.31 -8.84
CA GLY A 155 -21.05 -22.23 -10.30
C GLY A 155 -21.34 -20.84 -10.85
N ILE A 156 -21.16 -19.79 -10.04
CA ILE A 156 -21.18 -18.39 -10.48
C ILE A 156 -19.83 -18.02 -11.08
N THR A 157 -19.87 -17.33 -12.21
CA THR A 157 -18.69 -16.86 -12.95
C THR A 157 -18.54 -15.35 -12.85
N LEU A 158 -17.36 -14.84 -13.25
CA LEU A 158 -17.13 -13.40 -13.38
C LEU A 158 -18.10 -12.74 -14.37
N GLN A 159 -18.60 -13.47 -15.36
CA GLN A 159 -19.56 -12.96 -16.35
C GLN A 159 -20.92 -12.72 -15.72
N ASP A 160 -21.35 -13.59 -14.81
CA ASP A 160 -22.60 -13.43 -14.05
C ASP A 160 -22.53 -12.20 -13.12
N LEU A 161 -21.35 -11.90 -12.57
CA LEU A 161 -21.10 -10.66 -11.81
C LEU A 161 -20.97 -9.41 -12.69
N LYS A 162 -21.10 -9.54 -14.02
CA LYS A 162 -20.81 -8.47 -15.00
C LYS A 162 -19.42 -7.87 -14.78
N TRP A 163 -18.45 -8.70 -14.35
CA TRP A 163 -17.10 -8.25 -14.02
C TRP A 163 -16.36 -7.77 -15.28
N PRO A 164 -15.96 -6.49 -15.36
CA PRO A 164 -15.43 -5.94 -16.59
C PRO A 164 -13.95 -6.31 -16.80
N ASP A 165 -13.63 -6.78 -18.01
CA ASP A 165 -12.26 -7.13 -18.44
C ASP A 165 -11.29 -5.94 -18.36
N ASP A 166 -11.79 -4.70 -18.40
CA ASP A 166 -10.96 -3.50 -18.34
C ASP A 166 -10.25 -3.33 -16.98
N ILE A 167 -10.78 -3.92 -15.90
CA ILE A 167 -10.07 -3.99 -14.61
C ILE A 167 -8.77 -4.77 -14.80
N GLN A 168 -8.84 -5.95 -15.44
CA GLN A 168 -7.68 -6.78 -15.71
C GLN A 168 -6.65 -6.05 -16.58
N LYS A 169 -7.11 -5.44 -17.68
CA LYS A 169 -6.22 -4.68 -18.59
C LYS A 169 -5.50 -3.54 -17.88
N GLY A 170 -6.23 -2.83 -17.01
CA GLY A 170 -5.65 -1.75 -16.21
C GLY A 170 -4.61 -2.23 -15.21
N ILE A 171 -4.87 -3.33 -14.50
CA ILE A 171 -3.89 -3.98 -13.61
C ILE A 171 -2.67 -4.45 -14.40
N ASP A 172 -2.88 -5.05 -15.57
CA ASP A 172 -1.80 -5.52 -16.43
C ASP A 172 -0.88 -4.40 -16.90
N THR A 173 -1.44 -3.20 -17.12
CA THR A 173 -0.67 -1.98 -17.42
C THR A 173 0.20 -1.55 -16.23
N LEU A 174 -0.27 -1.74 -14.99
CA LEU A 174 0.44 -1.36 -13.77
C LEU A 174 1.46 -2.42 -13.29
N ASN A 175 1.35 -3.66 -13.76
CA ASN A 175 2.19 -4.79 -13.31
C ASN A 175 3.70 -4.50 -13.40
N ALA A 176 4.16 -3.89 -14.50
CA ALA A 176 5.57 -3.55 -14.66
C ALA A 176 6.02 -2.49 -13.65
N VAL A 177 5.15 -1.50 -13.38
CA VAL A 177 5.42 -0.44 -12.41
C VAL A 177 5.44 -0.99 -10.99
N MET A 178 4.58 -1.96 -10.66
CA MET A 178 4.58 -2.62 -9.36
C MET A 178 5.89 -3.37 -9.07
N ALA A 179 6.39 -4.13 -10.04
CA ALA A 179 7.69 -4.80 -9.91
C ALA A 179 8.85 -3.80 -9.77
N ALA A 180 8.84 -2.72 -10.57
CA ALA A 180 9.85 -1.66 -10.47
C ALA A 180 9.83 -0.97 -9.10
N MET A 181 8.64 -0.66 -8.55
CA MET A 181 8.52 -0.09 -7.21
C MET A 181 9.14 -1.02 -6.16
N PHE A 182 8.85 -2.32 -6.22
CA PHE A 182 9.36 -3.31 -5.27
C PHE A 182 10.90 -3.34 -5.28
N VAL A 183 11.50 -3.40 -6.47
CA VAL A 183 12.96 -3.39 -6.63
C VAL A 183 13.57 -2.11 -6.06
N LEU A 184 12.96 -0.95 -6.33
CA LEU A 184 13.46 0.33 -5.83
C LEU A 184 13.39 0.43 -4.31
N TYR A 185 12.35 -0.09 -3.66
CA TYR A 185 12.30 -0.17 -2.19
C TYR A 185 13.43 -1.05 -1.62
N VAL A 186 13.70 -2.21 -2.24
CA VAL A 186 14.81 -3.07 -1.80
C VAL A 186 16.16 -2.38 -1.97
N ILE A 187 16.37 -1.70 -3.11
CA ILE A 187 17.59 -0.90 -3.35
C ILE A 187 17.70 0.23 -2.31
N ALA A 188 16.62 0.95 -2.03
CA ALA A 188 16.58 2.01 -1.04
C ALA A 188 16.97 1.50 0.35
N ILE A 189 16.38 0.39 0.82
CA ILE A 189 16.70 -0.21 2.13
C ILE A 189 18.18 -0.60 2.21
N CYS A 190 18.73 -1.22 1.17
CA CYS A 190 20.16 -1.57 1.13
C CYS A 190 21.06 -0.33 1.19
N LEU A 191 20.74 0.71 0.41
CA LEU A 191 21.49 1.96 0.40
C LEU A 191 21.37 2.72 1.72
N GLU A 192 20.21 2.75 2.35
CA GLU A 192 19.96 3.35 3.67
C GLU A 192 20.79 2.65 4.75
N PHE A 193 20.85 1.32 4.72
CA PHE A 193 21.69 0.54 5.64
C PHE A 193 23.18 0.83 5.45
N ILE A 194 23.66 0.84 4.20
CA ILE A 194 25.06 1.16 3.91
C ILE A 194 25.37 2.60 4.34
N ALA A 195 24.50 3.55 4.02
CA ALA A 195 24.63 4.95 4.40
C ALA A 195 24.65 5.16 5.92
N LEU A 196 23.89 4.36 6.68
CA LEU A 196 23.91 4.34 8.14
C LEU A 196 25.29 3.91 8.64
N VAL A 197 25.80 2.77 8.17
CA VAL A 197 27.11 2.24 8.58
C VAL A 197 28.23 3.24 8.23
N THR A 198 28.23 3.80 7.02
CA THR A 198 29.22 4.79 6.61
C THR A 198 29.11 6.10 7.38
N SER A 199 27.90 6.51 7.78
CA SER A 199 27.70 7.69 8.62
C SER A 199 28.30 7.50 10.01
N VAL A 200 28.17 6.31 10.60
CA VAL A 200 28.82 5.99 11.89
C VAL A 200 30.34 6.01 11.77
N VAL A 201 30.89 5.37 10.73
CA VAL A 201 32.35 5.37 10.48
C VAL A 201 32.87 6.78 10.19
N GLY A 202 32.09 7.60 9.49
CA GLY A 202 32.42 9.00 9.17
C GLY A 202 32.48 9.92 10.40
N ILE A 203 31.81 9.56 11.50
CA ILE A 203 31.97 10.29 12.78
C ILE A 203 33.34 10.01 13.41
N LEU A 204 33.84 8.79 13.24
CA LEU A 204 35.11 8.34 13.83
C LEU A 204 36.33 8.73 12.99
N THR A 205 36.16 8.84 11.67
CA THR A 205 37.24 9.06 10.70
C THR A 205 37.18 10.48 10.11
N SER A 206 38.30 11.19 10.06
CA SER A 206 38.36 12.61 9.60
C SER A 206 38.78 12.76 8.13
N GLY A 207 38.43 11.80 7.26
CA GLY A 207 38.88 11.75 5.88
C GLY A 207 37.96 12.48 4.88
N ARG A 208 38.54 13.27 3.96
CA ARG A 208 37.79 13.97 2.90
C ARG A 208 37.07 13.00 1.93
N LEU A 209 37.72 11.88 1.61
CA LEU A 209 37.14 10.85 0.74
C LEU A 209 35.93 10.17 1.41
N SER A 210 36.02 9.90 2.72
CA SER A 210 34.91 9.33 3.51
C SER A 210 33.68 10.25 3.50
N ALA A 211 33.88 11.56 3.66
CA ALA A 211 32.80 12.53 3.60
C ALA A 211 32.10 12.58 2.21
N CYS A 212 32.87 12.57 1.13
CA CYS A 212 32.30 12.56 -0.24
C CYS A 212 31.54 11.27 -0.54
N LEU A 213 32.10 10.11 -0.18
CA LEU A 213 31.45 8.81 -0.37
C LEU A 213 30.12 8.74 0.39
N ASN A 214 30.10 9.23 1.64
CA ASN A 214 28.90 9.20 2.46
C ASN A 214 27.79 10.13 1.93
N ILE A 215 28.14 11.33 1.46
CA ILE A 215 27.17 12.23 0.79
C ILE A 215 26.61 11.56 -0.47
N GLY A 216 27.46 10.92 -1.27
CA GLY A 216 27.03 10.21 -2.48
C GLY A 216 26.07 9.06 -2.17
N LEU A 217 26.37 8.25 -1.17
CA LEU A 217 25.50 7.14 -0.73
C LEU A 217 24.14 7.64 -0.23
N ILE A 218 24.12 8.69 0.60
CA ILE A 218 22.87 9.27 1.11
C ILE A 218 22.05 9.89 -0.02
N ALA A 219 22.70 10.52 -0.99
CA ALA A 219 22.01 11.04 -2.18
C ALA A 219 21.39 9.91 -3.00
N LEU A 220 22.11 8.80 -3.22
CA LEU A 220 21.57 7.63 -3.92
C LEU A 220 20.39 7.00 -3.15
N ALA A 221 20.51 6.87 -1.83
CA ALA A 221 19.44 6.36 -0.98
C ALA A 221 18.19 7.27 -1.05
N PHE A 222 18.37 8.59 -0.94
CA PHE A 222 17.30 9.59 -1.08
C PHE A 222 16.61 9.51 -2.45
N LEU A 223 17.37 9.39 -3.54
CA LEU A 223 16.82 9.26 -4.88
C LEU A 223 16.05 7.93 -5.06
N ALA A 224 16.58 6.83 -4.53
CA ALA A 224 15.94 5.52 -4.59
C ALA A 224 14.59 5.51 -3.85
N ILE A 225 14.55 5.97 -2.59
CA ILE A 225 13.31 6.01 -1.81
C ILE A 225 12.33 7.05 -2.36
N GLY A 226 12.81 8.19 -2.86
CA GLY A 226 11.99 9.22 -3.49
C GLY A 226 11.34 8.73 -4.78
N LEU A 227 12.08 8.02 -5.64
CA LEU A 227 11.53 7.40 -6.84
C LEU A 227 10.54 6.29 -6.50
N ALA A 228 10.85 5.44 -5.51
CA ALA A 228 9.93 4.41 -5.04
C ALA A 228 8.62 5.01 -4.52
N SER A 229 8.70 6.10 -3.73
CA SER A 229 7.56 6.86 -3.20
C SER A 229 6.71 7.47 -4.31
N ALA A 230 7.34 8.00 -5.36
CA ALA A 230 6.64 8.54 -6.52
C ALA A 230 5.89 7.45 -7.31
N LEU A 231 6.56 6.32 -7.59
CA LEU A 231 5.95 5.20 -8.32
C LEU A 231 4.78 4.58 -7.56
N VAL A 232 4.94 4.32 -6.26
CA VAL A 232 3.85 3.74 -5.46
C VAL A 232 2.66 4.69 -5.37
N THR A 233 2.90 6.01 -5.25
CA THR A 233 1.82 7.01 -5.32
C THR A 233 1.08 6.94 -6.65
N ALA A 234 1.81 6.84 -7.77
CA ALA A 234 1.19 6.71 -9.10
C ALA A 234 0.37 5.43 -9.23
N VAL A 235 0.89 4.29 -8.77
CA VAL A 235 0.18 3.00 -8.78
C VAL A 235 -1.07 3.06 -7.91
N MET A 236 -1.00 3.62 -6.71
CA MET A 236 -2.13 3.71 -5.79
C MET A 236 -3.25 4.59 -6.36
N VAL A 237 -2.92 5.78 -6.88
CA VAL A 237 -3.91 6.70 -7.45
C VAL A 237 -4.51 6.13 -8.74
N LYS A 238 -3.67 5.72 -9.71
CA LYS A 238 -4.15 5.21 -11.00
C LYS A 238 -4.85 3.86 -10.87
N GLY A 239 -4.36 2.98 -10.01
CA GLY A 239 -5.01 1.71 -9.70
C GLY A 239 -6.39 1.93 -9.09
N THR A 240 -6.51 2.86 -8.14
CA THR A 240 -7.81 3.23 -7.54
C THR A 240 -8.77 3.82 -8.58
N ASP A 241 -8.31 4.73 -9.44
CA ASP A 241 -9.14 5.35 -10.48
C ASP A 241 -9.68 4.33 -11.48
N ILE A 242 -8.82 3.43 -11.97
CA ILE A 242 -9.19 2.37 -12.92
C ILE A 242 -10.24 1.45 -12.28
N ILE A 243 -9.98 0.99 -11.06
CA ILE A 243 -10.89 0.07 -10.37
C ILE A 243 -12.22 0.76 -10.08
N ASN A 244 -12.24 2.02 -9.64
CA ASN A 244 -13.48 2.74 -9.40
C ASN A 244 -14.27 3.02 -10.67
N LYS A 245 -13.59 3.34 -11.78
CA LYS A 245 -14.24 3.62 -13.06
C LYS A 245 -15.03 2.42 -13.58
N HIS A 246 -14.47 1.22 -13.45
CA HIS A 246 -15.06 0.00 -13.98
C HIS A 246 -15.80 -0.84 -12.93
N GLY A 247 -15.41 -0.76 -11.66
CA GLY A 247 -15.93 -1.58 -10.56
C GLY A 247 -17.19 -1.05 -9.89
N ARG A 248 -17.42 0.28 -9.87
CA ARG A 248 -18.61 0.84 -9.16
C ARG A 248 -19.95 0.27 -9.62
N PRO A 249 -20.21 0.06 -10.93
CA PRO A 249 -21.46 -0.55 -11.39
C PRO A 249 -21.73 -1.95 -10.82
N ILE A 250 -20.68 -2.69 -10.47
CA ILE A 250 -20.78 -4.06 -9.92
C ILE A 250 -20.59 -4.10 -8.40
N GLY A 251 -20.63 -2.95 -7.72
CA GLY A 251 -20.48 -2.88 -6.27
C GLY A 251 -19.04 -3.02 -5.77
N LEU A 252 -18.05 -2.88 -6.66
CA LEU A 252 -16.63 -2.84 -6.33
C LEU A 252 -16.16 -1.39 -6.23
N ASN A 253 -15.74 -0.96 -5.05
CA ASN A 253 -15.13 0.34 -4.84
C ASN A 253 -13.70 0.18 -4.33
N SER A 254 -12.82 1.12 -4.65
CA SER A 254 -11.42 1.09 -4.30
C SER A 254 -11.00 2.39 -3.64
N SER A 255 -10.10 2.29 -2.67
CA SER A 255 -9.47 3.42 -1.99
C SER A 255 -7.97 3.19 -1.82
N TYR A 256 -7.19 4.26 -1.91
CA TYR A 256 -5.75 4.19 -1.68
C TYR A 256 -5.43 4.36 -0.18
N GLY A 257 -4.36 3.73 0.30
CA GLY A 257 -3.97 3.82 1.72
C GLY A 257 -3.17 5.09 2.03
N SER A 258 -3.82 6.11 2.58
CA SER A 258 -3.18 7.36 2.98
C SER A 258 -2.06 7.19 4.03
N LYS A 259 -2.21 6.23 4.96
CA LYS A 259 -1.19 5.96 6.00
C LYS A 259 0.10 5.41 5.40
N PHE A 260 0.02 4.58 4.36
CA PHE A 260 1.19 4.11 3.62
C PHE A 260 1.91 5.28 2.93
N LEU A 261 1.16 6.16 2.25
CA LEU A 261 1.73 7.37 1.64
C LEU A 261 2.44 8.25 2.68
N ALA A 262 1.87 8.39 3.86
CA ALA A 262 2.48 9.19 4.93
C ALA A 262 3.86 8.64 5.33
N ILE A 263 4.00 7.33 5.54
CA ILE A 263 5.28 6.75 5.99
C ILE A 263 6.35 6.74 4.90
N THR A 264 5.97 6.50 3.64
CA THR A 264 6.96 6.50 2.54
C THR A 264 7.49 7.90 2.22
N TRP A 265 6.61 8.91 2.23
CA TRP A 265 7.03 10.30 2.09
C TRP A 265 7.77 10.82 3.33
N ALA A 266 7.44 10.33 4.53
CA ALA A 266 8.22 10.61 5.73
C ALA A 266 9.65 10.04 5.63
N ALA A 267 9.81 8.79 5.18
CA ALA A 267 11.13 8.20 4.92
C ALA A 267 11.95 9.05 3.93
N THR A 268 11.33 9.44 2.82
CA THR A 268 11.94 10.33 1.82
C THR A 268 12.37 11.68 2.41
N GLY A 269 11.48 12.32 3.20
CA GLY A 269 11.77 13.60 3.85
C GLY A 269 12.91 13.51 4.87
N VAL A 270 12.94 12.45 5.67
CA VAL A 270 14.02 12.20 6.64
C VAL A 270 15.36 11.97 5.94
N MET A 271 15.36 11.27 4.80
CA MET A 271 16.57 11.10 3.99
C MET A 271 17.07 12.41 3.36
N LEU A 272 16.16 13.31 2.98
CA LEU A 272 16.54 14.66 2.56
C LEU A 272 17.21 15.44 3.69
N VAL A 273 16.69 15.36 4.92
CA VAL A 273 17.30 15.99 6.09
C VAL A 273 18.70 15.42 6.36
N ALA A 274 18.89 14.10 6.25
CA ALA A 274 20.20 13.46 6.38
C ALA A 274 21.21 14.01 5.35
N LEU A 275 20.77 14.17 4.11
CA LEU A 275 21.60 14.70 3.02
C LEU A 275 22.04 16.14 3.30
N LEU A 276 21.10 17.00 3.68
CA LEU A 276 21.38 18.41 4.00
C LEU A 276 22.30 18.55 5.22
N ALA A 277 22.11 17.72 6.25
CA ALA A 277 22.93 17.73 7.45
C ALA A 277 24.38 17.33 7.16
N TRP A 278 24.62 16.30 6.34
CA TRP A 278 25.98 15.95 5.91
C TRP A 278 26.63 17.01 5.02
N PHE A 279 25.86 17.61 4.12
CA PHE A 279 26.35 18.71 3.30
C PHE A 279 26.78 19.90 4.16
N ALA A 280 25.97 20.28 5.15
CA ALA A 280 26.28 21.35 6.10
C ALA A 280 27.52 21.00 6.96
N ALA A 281 27.61 19.79 7.49
CA ALA A 281 28.76 19.33 8.28
C ALA A 281 30.07 19.38 7.47
N CYS A 282 30.03 18.97 6.19
CA CYS A 282 31.17 19.04 5.29
C CYS A 282 31.59 20.49 5.00
N CYS A 283 30.64 21.37 4.66
CA CYS A 283 30.91 22.78 4.34
C CYS A 283 31.45 23.57 5.55
N LEU A 284 30.87 23.37 6.74
CA LEU A 284 31.29 24.04 7.97
C LEU A 284 32.63 23.51 8.48
N GLY A 285 32.87 22.19 8.39
CA GLY A 285 34.17 21.59 8.69
C GLY A 285 35.31 22.18 7.85
N ARG A 286 35.07 22.38 6.54
CA ARG A 286 36.04 23.02 5.63
C ARG A 286 36.35 24.46 6.00
N ARG A 287 35.36 25.23 6.47
CA ARG A 287 35.55 26.64 6.84
C ARG A 287 36.39 26.79 8.12
N SER A 288 36.19 25.91 9.10
CA SER A 288 37.00 25.87 10.33
C SER A 288 38.45 25.46 10.04
N GLU A 289 38.68 24.41 9.25
CA GLU A 289 40.04 23.93 8.94
C GLU A 289 40.86 24.98 8.19
N ARG A 290 40.24 25.73 7.26
CA ARG A 290 40.89 26.84 6.56
C ARG A 290 41.26 28.00 7.51
N ARG A 291 40.43 28.29 8.52
CA ARG A 291 40.67 29.38 9.48
C ARG A 291 41.81 29.07 10.44
N SER A 292 41.98 27.79 10.82
CA SER A 292 43.10 27.32 11.64
C SER A 292 44.44 27.26 10.90
N ARG A 293 44.43 27.24 9.56
CA ARG A 293 45.64 27.23 8.72
C ARG A 293 46.11 28.61 8.26
N GLN A 294 45.40 29.70 8.58
CA GLN A 294 45.93 31.04 8.35
C GLN A 294 47.03 31.32 9.39
N PRO A 295 48.29 31.56 8.98
CA PRO A 295 49.33 31.95 9.92
C PRO A 295 48.93 33.28 10.56
N THR A 296 48.88 33.32 11.88
CA THR A 296 48.81 34.56 12.65
C THR A 296 49.96 35.42 12.18
N LYS A 297 49.71 36.50 11.41
CA LYS A 297 50.74 37.50 11.14
C LYS A 297 51.15 38.05 12.50
N SER A 298 52.32 37.65 12.98
CA SER A 298 52.96 38.26 14.15
C SER A 298 53.19 39.73 13.79
N ALA A 299 52.43 40.63 14.42
CA ALA A 299 52.75 42.04 14.43
C ALA A 299 54.03 42.19 15.24
N ILE A 300 55.12 42.56 14.56
CA ILE A 300 56.30 43.20 15.14
C ILE A 300 56.17 44.68 14.79
#